data_AF-A0A5N6LPR8-F1
#
_entry.id   AF-A0A5N6LPR8-F1
#
_cell.length_a   1.000
_cell.length_b   1.000
_cell.length_c   1.000
_cell.angle_alpha   90.00
_cell.angle_beta   90.00
_cell.angle_gamma   90.00
#
_symmetry.space_group_name_H-M   'P 1'
#
loop_
_entity.id
_entity.type
_entity.pdbx_description
1 polymer ?
#
loop_
_entity_poly.entity_id
_entity_poly.type
_entity_poly.pdbx_seq_one_letter_code
_entity_poly.pdbx_strand_id
1 'polypeptide(L)'
;MKAMGSHGGIEVNRMHCNLITPVPTSSQPAPAAASLKVKNSVDLKRKTVSLFEEYFSVRILDEALQCLEELKAPEYHSEFVKKAVSLALEKSPPCVEPLAKLLDHHLTKKVLTRANLTEGCISFGSLLDDIAIDLPKAPTNFGEIMGHLVLSGGLDFKLVFDVLKTMEDDYLEKTVFASVKRVVGLSPFGKDVLESQAADVSLCEHLF
;
A
#
# COMPACT_ATOMS: atom_id res chain seq x y z
N MET A 1 47.04 9.59 -47.69
CA MET A 1 48.48 9.26 -47.79
C MET A 1 49.02 9.07 -46.38
N LYS A 2 49.63 7.92 -46.10
CA LYS A 2 50.19 7.51 -44.80
C LYS A 2 51.69 7.84 -44.81
N ALA A 3 52.23 8.41 -43.74
CA ALA A 3 53.65 8.43 -43.38
C ALA A 3 53.69 8.38 -41.83
N MET A 4 54.21 7.38 -41.12
CA MET A 4 55.54 6.73 -41.10
C MET A 4 56.69 7.72 -40.90
N GLY A 5 57.28 7.68 -39.70
CA GLY A 5 58.54 8.35 -39.36
C GLY A 5 58.92 8.10 -37.90
N SER A 6 60.03 7.39 -37.70
CA SER A 6 60.55 6.83 -36.44
C SER A 6 61.85 7.54 -36.01
N HIS A 7 62.25 7.33 -34.75
CA HIS A 7 63.55 7.60 -34.09
C HIS A 7 63.90 9.07 -33.85
N GLY A 8 64.53 9.49 -32.75
CA GLY A 8 65.18 8.84 -31.61
C GLY A 8 66.05 9.91 -30.93
N GLY A 9 66.32 9.83 -29.63
CA GLY A 9 67.20 10.80 -28.96
C GLY A 9 67.25 10.63 -27.45
N ILE A 10 68.48 10.59 -26.93
CA ILE A 10 68.91 10.20 -25.58
C ILE A 10 69.16 11.46 -24.73
N GLU A 11 69.01 11.35 -23.41
CA GLU A 11 69.99 11.77 -22.38
C GLU A 11 69.42 12.51 -21.15
N VAL A 12 70.02 12.12 -20.03
CA VAL A 12 69.80 12.35 -18.59
C VAL A 12 70.01 13.80 -18.12
N ASN A 13 69.22 14.26 -17.14
CA ASN A 13 69.77 14.79 -15.88
C ASN A 13 68.72 14.88 -14.75
N ARG A 14 69.25 14.84 -13.53
CA ARG A 14 68.61 14.64 -12.22
C ARG A 14 68.28 15.97 -11.54
N MET A 15 67.37 15.90 -10.56
CA MET A 15 67.33 16.60 -9.26
C MET A 15 66.37 17.81 -9.01
N HIS A 16 65.57 17.61 -7.94
CA HIS A 16 64.97 18.54 -6.96
C HIS A 16 63.45 18.83 -6.98
N CYS A 17 62.79 18.15 -6.02
CA CYS A 17 61.91 18.66 -4.95
C CYS A 17 60.71 19.61 -5.25
N ASN A 18 59.53 18.99 -5.07
CA ASN A 18 58.45 19.38 -4.15
C ASN A 18 57.38 20.43 -4.53
N LEU A 19 56.14 19.99 -4.25
CA LEU A 19 54.92 20.68 -3.80
C LEU A 19 53.80 21.07 -4.81
N ILE A 20 52.65 20.41 -4.58
CA ILE A 20 51.24 20.87 -4.65
C ILE A 20 50.39 20.49 -5.90
N THR A 21 49.34 19.71 -5.54
CA THR A 21 48.07 19.19 -6.12
C THR A 21 47.27 20.07 -7.11
N PRO A 22 46.32 19.54 -7.94
CA PRO A 22 45.18 18.70 -7.50
C PRO A 22 44.77 17.47 -8.32
N VAL A 23 44.12 16.57 -7.56
CA VAL A 23 43.42 15.34 -7.94
C VAL A 23 42.30 15.61 -8.97
N PRO A 24 42.09 14.76 -9.98
CA PRO A 24 40.96 14.91 -10.89
C PRO A 24 39.64 14.50 -10.23
N THR A 25 38.66 15.38 -10.40
CA THR A 25 37.22 15.27 -10.23
C THR A 25 36.64 13.85 -10.18
N SER A 26 36.08 13.47 -9.02
CA SER A 26 35.06 12.43 -8.92
C SER A 26 33.68 13.10 -9.03
N SER A 27 33.02 12.89 -10.16
CA SER A 27 31.59 13.16 -10.34
C SER A 27 30.76 12.07 -9.66
N GLN A 28 30.18 12.39 -8.49
CA GLN A 28 29.08 11.64 -7.89
C GLN A 28 27.96 12.59 -7.43
N PRO A 29 26.73 12.46 -7.95
CA PRO A 29 25.54 13.00 -7.31
C PRO A 29 24.71 11.87 -6.69
N ALA A 30 24.88 11.54 -5.40
CA ALA A 30 24.05 10.47 -4.76
C ALA A 30 23.89 10.42 -3.21
N PRO A 31 23.98 11.49 -2.37
CA PRO A 31 23.50 11.40 -0.97
C PRO A 31 22.22 12.19 -0.66
N ALA A 32 21.96 13.31 -1.33
CA ALA A 32 20.88 14.23 -0.95
C ALA A 32 19.48 13.73 -1.34
N ALA A 33 19.32 13.16 -2.54
CA ALA A 33 18.01 12.71 -3.03
C ALA A 33 17.45 11.50 -2.26
N ALA A 34 18.33 10.57 -1.84
CA ALA A 34 17.93 9.41 -1.04
C ALA A 34 17.51 9.81 0.39
N SER A 35 18.25 10.74 1.02
CA SER A 35 17.94 11.22 2.37
C SER A 35 16.61 12.00 2.43
N LEU A 36 16.28 12.77 1.39
CA LEU A 36 15.01 13.47 1.26
C LEU A 36 13.82 12.53 1.03
N LYS A 37 13.98 11.49 0.19
CA LYS A 37 12.94 10.49 -0.06
C LYS A 37 12.60 9.67 1.19
N VAL A 38 13.62 9.33 1.99
CA VAL A 38 13.43 8.62 3.27
C VAL A 38 12.74 9.51 4.31
N LYS A 39 13.14 10.78 4.45
CA LYS A 39 12.46 11.72 5.37
C LYS A 39 10.98 11.89 5.03
N ASN A 40 10.66 12.09 3.75
CA ASN A 40 9.28 12.24 3.31
C ASN A 40 8.44 10.99 3.61
N SER A 41 9.00 9.78 3.46
CA SER A 41 8.28 8.54 3.79
C SER A 41 7.95 8.40 5.27
N VAL A 42 8.89 8.77 6.16
CA VAL A 42 8.66 8.72 7.62
C VAL A 42 7.59 9.74 8.04
N ASP A 43 7.65 10.95 7.50
CA ASP A 43 6.67 11.99 7.80
C ASP A 43 5.27 11.63 7.29
N LEU A 44 5.15 11.06 6.09
CA LEU A 44 3.88 10.57 5.54
C LEU A 44 3.27 9.48 6.43
N LYS A 45 4.08 8.50 6.86
CA LYS A 45 3.63 7.44 7.76
C LYS A 45 3.11 7.99 9.09
N ARG A 46 3.86 8.93 9.70
CA ARG A 46 3.45 9.56 10.95
C ARG A 46 2.13 10.32 10.81
N LYS A 47 2.00 11.17 9.79
CA LYS A 47 0.75 11.91 9.52
C LYS A 47 -0.44 10.98 9.29
N THR A 48 -0.20 9.88 8.57
CA THR A 48 -1.22 8.86 8.31
C THR A 48 -1.70 8.19 9.59
N VAL A 49 -0.79 7.84 10.51
CA VAL A 49 -1.16 7.29 11.81
C VAL A 49 -1.99 8.30 12.59
N SER A 50 -1.57 9.56 12.69
CA SER A 50 -2.31 10.61 13.41
C SER A 50 -3.72 10.82 12.82
N LEU A 51 -3.83 10.88 11.49
CA LEU A 51 -5.12 11.01 10.79
C LEU A 51 -6.09 9.89 11.21
N PHE A 52 -5.64 8.64 11.22
CA PHE A 52 -6.50 7.52 11.58
C PHE A 52 -6.81 7.45 13.08
N GLU A 53 -5.86 7.81 13.96
CA GLU A 53 -6.11 7.90 15.39
C GLU A 53 -7.19 8.95 15.72
N GLU A 54 -7.09 10.12 15.09
CA GLU A 54 -8.07 11.19 15.20
C GLU A 54 -9.41 10.76 14.63
N TYR A 55 -9.45 10.32 13.38
CA TYR A 55 -10.70 9.84 12.75
C TYR A 55 -11.36 8.73 13.57
N PHE A 56 -10.58 7.78 14.10
CA PHE A 56 -11.14 6.70 14.89
C PHE A 56 -11.67 7.15 16.27
N SER A 57 -11.32 8.35 16.70
CA SER A 57 -11.83 8.94 17.93
C SER A 57 -13.04 9.85 17.67
N VAL A 58 -12.97 10.72 16.65
CA VAL A 58 -13.95 11.80 16.42
C VAL A 58 -14.99 11.49 15.34
N ARG A 59 -14.70 10.55 14.41
CA ARG A 59 -15.58 10.11 13.32
C ARG A 59 -15.98 11.19 12.30
N ILE A 60 -15.17 12.23 12.13
CA ILE A 60 -15.42 13.31 11.17
C ILE A 60 -14.77 12.94 9.82
N LEU A 61 -15.60 12.59 8.83
CA LEU A 61 -15.17 12.12 7.52
C LEU A 61 -14.46 13.20 6.69
N ASP A 62 -14.99 14.43 6.70
CA ASP A 62 -14.45 15.53 5.88
C ASP A 62 -13.12 16.05 6.43
N GLU A 63 -12.90 15.99 7.74
CA GLU A 63 -11.59 16.28 8.35
C GLU A 63 -10.55 15.25 7.92
N ALA A 64 -10.87 13.96 8.01
CA ALA A 64 -9.99 12.90 7.55
C ALA A 64 -9.70 12.97 6.04
N LEU A 65 -10.67 13.42 5.24
CA LEU A 65 -10.48 13.70 3.81
C LEU A 65 -9.46 14.83 3.60
N GLN A 66 -9.63 15.95 4.31
CA GLN A 66 -8.71 17.08 4.22
C GLN A 66 -7.29 16.67 4.61
N CYS A 67 -7.14 15.93 5.71
CA CYS A 67 -5.82 15.45 6.15
C CYS A 67 -5.15 14.53 5.11
N LEU A 68 -5.92 13.71 4.39
CA LEU A 68 -5.40 12.88 3.30
C LEU A 68 -4.93 13.74 2.11
N GLU A 69 -5.73 14.72 1.69
CA GLU A 69 -5.36 15.65 0.60
C GLU A 69 -4.10 16.47 0.95
N GLU A 70 -3.94 16.84 2.22
CA GLU A 70 -2.77 17.56 2.73
C GLU A 70 -1.48 16.73 2.73
N LEU A 71 -1.57 15.39 2.60
CA LEU A 71 -0.38 14.56 2.38
C LEU A 71 0.28 14.88 1.04
N LYS A 72 -0.50 15.31 0.02
CA LYS A 72 -0.03 15.66 -1.33
C LYS A 72 0.88 14.59 -1.95
N ALA A 73 0.54 13.32 -1.73
CA ALA A 73 1.33 12.16 -2.12
C ALA A 73 0.44 11.05 -2.71
N PRO A 74 -0.15 11.24 -3.90
CA PRO A 74 -1.03 10.24 -4.52
C PRO A 74 -0.37 8.88 -4.74
N GLU A 75 0.96 8.83 -4.94
CA GLU A 75 1.75 7.61 -5.05
C GLU A 75 1.80 6.79 -3.75
N TYR A 76 1.42 7.39 -2.62
CA TYR A 76 1.36 6.74 -1.31
C TYR A 76 -0.05 6.20 -0.98
N HIS A 77 -1.07 6.49 -1.79
CA HIS A 77 -2.46 6.17 -1.46
C HIS A 77 -2.74 4.66 -1.28
N SER A 78 -2.06 3.79 -2.02
CA SER A 78 -2.20 2.34 -1.82
C SER A 78 -1.62 1.88 -0.47
N GLU A 79 -0.48 2.44 -0.08
CA GLU A 79 0.13 2.22 1.24
C GLU A 79 -0.71 2.83 2.38
N PHE A 80 -1.34 3.97 2.13
CA PHE A 80 -2.32 4.58 3.03
C PHE A 80 -3.48 3.62 3.31
N VAL A 81 -4.08 3.01 2.29
CA VAL A 81 -5.16 2.02 2.45
C VAL A 81 -4.69 0.81 3.27
N LYS A 82 -3.54 0.22 2.92
CA LYS A 82 -2.97 -0.90 3.69
C LYS A 82 -2.81 -0.54 5.17
N LYS A 83 -2.26 0.65 5.45
CA LYS A 83 -2.04 1.10 6.82
C LYS A 83 -3.36 1.39 7.54
N ALA A 84 -4.37 1.89 6.85
CA ALA A 84 -5.71 2.10 7.37
C ALA A 84 -6.31 0.80 7.92
N VAL A 85 -6.21 -0.28 7.15
CA VAL A 85 -6.70 -1.60 7.54
C VAL A 85 -5.96 -2.11 8.77
N SER A 86 -4.62 -2.14 8.77
CA SER A 86 -3.82 -2.54 9.95
C SER A 86 -4.25 -1.78 11.20
N LEU A 87 -4.29 -0.44 11.14
CA LEU A 87 -4.62 0.39 12.31
C LEU A 87 -6.06 0.19 12.78
N ALA A 88 -7.03 -0.02 11.88
CA ALA A 88 -8.42 -0.27 12.25
C ALA A 88 -8.60 -1.60 12.98
N LEU A 89 -7.87 -2.64 12.55
CA LEU A 89 -7.96 -3.98 13.11
C LEU A 89 -7.25 -4.09 14.47
N GLU A 90 -6.19 -3.32 14.69
CA GLU A 90 -5.46 -3.21 15.96
C GLU A 90 -6.26 -2.52 17.08
N LYS A 91 -7.37 -1.84 16.76
CA LYS A 91 -8.23 -1.20 17.78
C LYS A 91 -8.99 -2.23 18.62
N SER A 92 -9.34 -1.84 19.84
CA SER A 92 -10.23 -2.58 20.72
C SER A 92 -11.39 -1.69 21.19
N PRO A 93 -12.63 -1.90 20.71
CA PRO A 93 -13.00 -2.84 19.64
C PRO A 93 -12.44 -2.43 18.26
N PRO A 94 -12.31 -3.36 17.30
CA PRO A 94 -11.88 -3.08 15.93
C PRO A 94 -12.78 -2.06 15.23
N CYS A 95 -12.20 -1.17 14.44
CA CYS A 95 -12.92 -0.11 13.71
C CYS A 95 -13.33 -0.54 12.28
N VAL A 96 -14.07 -1.65 12.16
CA VAL A 96 -14.51 -2.23 10.86
C VAL A 96 -15.41 -1.27 10.07
N GLU A 97 -16.62 -1.01 10.56
CA GLU A 97 -17.59 -0.16 9.85
C GLU A 97 -17.12 1.29 9.69
N PRO A 98 -16.48 1.94 10.69
CA PRO A 98 -15.93 3.27 10.50
C PRO A 98 -14.88 3.32 9.38
N LEU A 99 -13.97 2.33 9.30
CA LEU A 99 -13.00 2.32 8.22
C LEU A 99 -13.66 2.15 6.86
N ALA A 100 -14.60 1.21 6.72
CA ALA A 100 -15.30 1.01 5.45
C ALA A 100 -16.01 2.29 4.98
N LYS A 101 -16.69 3.00 5.89
CA LYS A 101 -17.32 4.31 5.61
C LYS A 101 -16.32 5.38 5.18
N LEU A 102 -15.15 5.43 5.82
CA LEU A 102 -14.09 6.37 5.46
C LEU A 102 -13.56 6.13 4.04
N LEU A 103 -13.21 4.88 3.74
CA LEU A 103 -12.67 4.49 2.44
C LEU A 103 -13.69 4.74 1.32
N ASP A 104 -14.96 4.43 1.56
CA ASP A 104 -16.06 4.72 0.64
C ASP A 104 -16.26 6.23 0.41
N HIS A 105 -16.19 7.03 1.47
CA HIS A 105 -16.25 8.49 1.37
C HIS A 105 -15.09 9.04 0.53
N HIS A 106 -13.86 8.60 0.80
CA HIS A 106 -12.67 9.03 0.06
C HIS A 106 -12.71 8.60 -1.41
N LEU A 107 -13.27 7.43 -1.70
CA LEU A 107 -13.51 6.96 -3.07
C LEU A 107 -14.57 7.81 -3.78
N THR A 108 -15.69 8.10 -3.12
CA THR A 108 -16.77 8.95 -3.64
C THR A 108 -16.29 10.37 -3.93
N LYS A 109 -15.40 10.90 -3.08
CA LYS A 109 -14.74 12.20 -3.25
C LYS A 109 -13.60 12.17 -4.26
N LYS A 110 -13.27 11.00 -4.82
CA LYS A 110 -12.23 10.79 -5.84
C LYS A 110 -10.81 11.14 -5.38
N VAL A 111 -10.57 11.14 -4.07
CA VAL A 111 -9.21 11.29 -3.52
C VAL A 111 -8.50 9.93 -3.53
N LEU A 112 -9.23 8.87 -3.21
CA LEU A 112 -8.80 7.50 -3.48
C LEU A 112 -9.42 6.98 -4.77
N THR A 113 -8.69 6.10 -5.44
CA THR A 113 -9.18 5.37 -6.62
C THR A 113 -9.43 3.91 -6.29
N ARG A 114 -10.21 3.21 -7.13
CA ARG A 114 -10.37 1.74 -7.03
C ARG A 114 -9.03 1.00 -7.11
N ALA A 115 -8.07 1.54 -7.88
CA ALA A 115 -6.72 0.97 -7.97
C ALA A 115 -5.98 1.07 -6.62
N ASN A 116 -6.11 2.19 -5.90
CA ASN A 116 -5.51 2.33 -4.57
C ASN A 116 -6.12 1.35 -3.56
N LEU A 117 -7.44 1.17 -3.58
CA LEU A 117 -8.10 0.18 -2.75
C LEU A 117 -7.64 -1.24 -3.09
N THR A 118 -7.59 -1.57 -4.38
CA THR A 118 -7.13 -2.87 -4.89
C THR A 118 -5.73 -3.20 -4.40
N GLU A 119 -4.76 -2.33 -4.68
CA GLU A 119 -3.36 -2.56 -4.31
C GLU A 119 -3.17 -2.58 -2.79
N GLY A 120 -3.86 -1.70 -2.05
CA GLY A 120 -3.81 -1.66 -0.60
C GLY A 120 -4.38 -2.92 0.06
N CYS A 121 -5.51 -3.43 -0.43
CA CYS A 121 -6.14 -4.66 0.07
C CYS A 121 -5.31 -5.90 -0.28
N ILE A 122 -4.77 -6.02 -1.50
CA ILE A 122 -3.86 -7.11 -1.90
C ILE A 122 -2.62 -7.11 -1.01
N SER A 123 -2.01 -5.93 -0.81
CA SER A 123 -0.81 -5.80 0.03
C SER A 123 -1.08 -6.08 1.52
N PHE A 124 -2.31 -5.87 2.00
CA PHE A 124 -2.69 -6.27 3.35
C PHE A 124 -2.95 -7.78 3.44
N GLY A 125 -3.64 -8.35 2.44
CA GLY A 125 -3.91 -9.78 2.34
C GLY A 125 -2.66 -10.63 2.42
N SER A 126 -1.58 -10.22 1.74
CA SER A 126 -0.29 -10.95 1.75
C SER A 126 0.44 -10.95 3.09
N LEU A 127 -0.03 -10.17 4.07
CA LEU A 127 0.51 -10.12 5.43
C LEU A 127 -0.44 -10.74 6.44
N LEU A 128 -1.62 -11.18 6.00
CA LEU A 128 -2.72 -11.53 6.90
C LEU A 128 -2.44 -12.81 7.67
N ASP A 129 -1.76 -13.78 7.06
CA ASP A 129 -1.36 -15.03 7.72
C ASP A 129 -0.50 -14.78 8.96
N ASP A 130 0.53 -13.94 8.83
CA ASP A 130 1.38 -13.53 9.95
C ASP A 130 0.59 -12.72 10.99
N ILE A 131 -0.22 -11.76 10.53
CA ILE A 131 -1.03 -10.92 11.43
C ILE A 131 -2.03 -11.76 12.23
N ALA A 132 -2.59 -12.82 11.65
CA ALA A 132 -3.59 -13.67 12.29
C ALA A 132 -3.03 -14.42 13.51
N ILE A 133 -1.71 -14.63 13.58
CA ILE A 133 -1.05 -15.25 14.74
C ILE A 133 -1.24 -14.39 15.99
N ASP A 134 -0.98 -13.08 15.87
CA ASP A 134 -1.08 -12.14 16.99
C ASP A 134 -2.50 -11.58 17.15
N LEU A 135 -3.26 -11.50 16.05
CA LEU A 135 -4.60 -10.93 16.00
C LEU A 135 -5.59 -11.91 15.34
N PRO A 136 -6.09 -12.94 16.06
CA PRO A 136 -6.91 -14.02 15.49
C PRO A 136 -8.24 -13.57 14.86
N LYS A 137 -8.72 -12.36 15.17
CA LYS A 137 -9.93 -11.78 14.57
C LYS A 137 -9.66 -10.98 13.30
N ALA A 138 -8.40 -10.70 12.95
CA ALA A 138 -8.05 -9.92 11.77
C ALA A 138 -8.66 -10.47 10.47
N PRO A 139 -8.66 -11.79 10.20
CA PRO A 139 -9.24 -12.32 8.96
C PRO A 139 -10.75 -12.08 8.86
N THR A 140 -11.47 -12.28 9.96
CA THR A 140 -12.92 -12.02 10.01
C THR A 140 -13.20 -10.54 9.77
N ASN A 141 -12.53 -9.65 10.51
CA ASN A 141 -12.75 -8.21 10.44
C ASN A 141 -12.32 -7.62 9.08
N PHE A 142 -11.24 -8.13 8.49
CA PHE A 142 -10.79 -7.73 7.15
C PHE A 142 -11.82 -8.13 6.08
N GLY A 143 -12.34 -9.36 6.16
CA GLY A 143 -13.44 -9.80 5.30
C GLY A 143 -14.70 -8.94 5.47
N GLU A 144 -15.02 -8.49 6.68
CA GLU A 144 -16.14 -7.57 6.91
C GLU A 144 -15.92 -6.20 6.25
N ILE A 145 -14.72 -5.63 6.37
CA ILE A 145 -14.35 -4.37 5.68
C ILE A 145 -14.54 -4.52 4.17
N MET A 146 -14.00 -5.59 3.57
CA MET A 146 -14.17 -5.85 2.14
C MET A 146 -15.63 -6.05 1.75
N GLY A 147 -16.42 -6.76 2.56
CA GLY A 147 -17.85 -6.93 2.33
C GLY A 147 -18.62 -5.61 2.27
N HIS A 148 -18.31 -4.67 3.17
CA HIS A 148 -18.91 -3.34 3.12
C HIS A 148 -18.51 -2.55 1.86
N LEU A 149 -17.25 -2.65 1.44
CA LEU A 149 -16.77 -2.00 0.21
C LEU A 149 -17.33 -2.65 -1.06
N VAL A 150 -17.62 -3.95 -1.04
CA VAL A 150 -18.35 -4.62 -2.13
C VAL A 150 -19.78 -4.09 -2.21
N LEU A 151 -20.46 -3.91 -1.07
CA LEU A 151 -21.81 -3.36 -1.05
C LEU A 151 -21.89 -1.91 -1.55
N SER A 152 -20.85 -1.10 -1.32
CA SER A 152 -20.80 0.27 -1.85
C SER A 152 -20.29 0.36 -3.29
N GLY A 153 -19.88 -0.77 -3.88
CA GLY A 153 -19.32 -0.84 -5.24
C GLY A 153 -17.86 -0.35 -5.35
N GLY A 154 -17.18 -0.17 -4.21
CA GLY A 154 -15.75 0.14 -4.17
C GLY A 154 -14.86 -1.04 -4.53
N LEU A 155 -15.28 -2.26 -4.19
CA LEU A 155 -14.65 -3.52 -4.58
C LEU A 155 -15.64 -4.45 -5.29
N ASP A 156 -15.12 -5.50 -5.92
CA ASP A 156 -15.87 -6.58 -6.55
C ASP A 156 -15.31 -7.95 -6.11
N PHE A 157 -16.05 -9.02 -6.37
CA PHE A 157 -15.65 -10.39 -5.99
C PHE A 157 -14.42 -10.88 -6.75
N LYS A 158 -14.14 -10.31 -7.93
CA LYS A 158 -12.88 -10.57 -8.62
C LYS A 158 -11.69 -10.09 -7.79
N LEU A 159 -11.74 -8.88 -7.24
CA LEU A 159 -10.71 -8.42 -6.32
C LEU A 159 -10.67 -9.25 -5.03
N VAL A 160 -11.83 -9.64 -4.49
CA VAL A 160 -11.86 -10.53 -3.32
C VAL A 160 -11.08 -11.81 -3.62
N PHE A 161 -11.31 -12.43 -4.78
CA PHE A 161 -10.54 -13.59 -5.24
C PHE A 161 -9.03 -13.31 -5.29
N ASP A 162 -8.63 -12.19 -5.89
CA ASP A 162 -7.21 -11.80 -5.99
C ASP A 162 -6.57 -11.60 -4.62
N VAL A 163 -7.29 -11.06 -3.64
CA VAL A 163 -6.84 -10.93 -2.24
C VAL A 163 -6.71 -12.29 -1.56
N LEU A 164 -7.69 -13.20 -1.73
CA LEU A 164 -7.62 -14.52 -1.12
C LEU A 164 -6.37 -15.28 -1.58
N LYS A 165 -6.04 -15.20 -2.87
CA LYS A 165 -4.84 -15.80 -3.46
C LYS A 165 -3.49 -15.28 -2.94
N THR A 166 -3.50 -14.20 -2.15
CA THR A 166 -2.27 -13.72 -1.50
C THR A 166 -1.95 -14.44 -0.20
N MET A 167 -2.91 -15.20 0.33
CA MET A 167 -2.79 -15.93 1.59
C MET A 167 -2.22 -17.33 1.33
N GLU A 168 -1.65 -17.96 2.36
CA GLU A 168 -1.11 -19.32 2.28
C GLU A 168 -2.00 -20.34 3.01
N ASP A 169 -2.82 -19.89 3.95
CA ASP A 169 -3.70 -20.75 4.76
C ASP A 169 -5.16 -20.74 4.27
N ASP A 170 -5.61 -21.87 3.71
CA ASP A 170 -6.98 -22.12 3.26
C ASP A 170 -8.06 -21.80 4.32
N TYR A 171 -7.77 -21.97 5.62
CA TYR A 171 -8.68 -21.61 6.69
C TYR A 171 -8.87 -20.09 6.77
N LEU A 172 -7.80 -19.32 6.58
CA LEU A 172 -7.86 -17.87 6.55
C LEU A 172 -8.59 -17.37 5.31
N GLU A 173 -8.29 -17.94 4.14
CA GLU A 173 -9.01 -17.66 2.90
C GLU A 173 -10.53 -17.84 3.08
N LYS A 174 -10.92 -19.02 3.59
CA LYS A 174 -12.32 -19.36 3.85
C LYS A 174 -12.95 -18.43 4.88
N THR A 175 -12.22 -18.04 5.93
CA THR A 175 -12.71 -17.14 6.98
C THR A 175 -12.97 -15.75 6.44
N VAL A 176 -12.04 -15.21 5.65
CA VAL A 176 -12.16 -13.91 4.99
C VAL A 176 -13.35 -13.93 4.03
N PHE A 177 -13.41 -14.91 3.13
CA PHE A 177 -14.48 -15.02 2.14
C PHE A 177 -15.87 -15.21 2.78
N ALA A 178 -15.98 -16.07 3.80
CA ALA A 178 -17.22 -16.26 4.53
C ALA A 178 -17.70 -14.95 5.19
N SER A 179 -16.77 -14.11 5.66
CA SER A 179 -17.09 -12.82 6.25
C SER A 179 -17.55 -11.80 5.21
N VAL A 180 -16.91 -11.76 4.03
CA VAL A 180 -17.38 -10.96 2.88
C VAL A 180 -18.82 -11.37 2.52
N LYS A 181 -19.07 -12.67 2.28
CA LYS A 181 -20.40 -13.17 1.92
C LYS A 181 -21.45 -12.89 3.00
N ARG A 182 -21.08 -13.01 4.28
CA ARG A 182 -21.97 -12.69 5.40
C ARG A 182 -22.40 -11.23 5.36
N VAL A 183 -21.45 -10.29 5.27
CA VAL A 183 -21.77 -8.85 5.24
C VAL A 183 -22.62 -8.51 4.02
N VAL A 184 -22.25 -9.00 2.83
CA VAL A 184 -23.04 -8.78 1.62
C VAL A 184 -24.44 -9.37 1.78
N GLY A 185 -24.56 -10.62 2.23
CA GLY A 185 -25.84 -11.33 2.38
C GLY A 185 -26.78 -10.76 3.46
N LEU A 186 -26.27 -10.00 4.43
CA LEU A 186 -27.09 -9.29 5.42
C LEU A 186 -27.69 -7.99 4.88
N SER A 187 -27.21 -7.49 3.74
CA SER A 187 -27.74 -6.28 3.10
C SER A 187 -29.06 -6.57 2.35
N PRO A 188 -30.04 -5.65 2.39
CA PRO A 188 -31.27 -5.78 1.58
C PRO A 188 -31.02 -5.95 0.07
N PHE A 189 -29.91 -5.41 -0.43
CA PHE A 189 -29.50 -5.49 -1.84
C PHE A 189 -28.43 -6.57 -2.08
N GLY A 190 -28.06 -7.32 -1.04
CA GLY A 190 -26.97 -8.29 -1.06
C GLY A 190 -27.17 -9.39 -2.10
N LYS A 191 -28.41 -9.86 -2.25
CA LYS A 191 -28.77 -10.89 -3.22
C LYS A 191 -28.43 -10.45 -4.65
N ASP A 192 -28.83 -9.25 -5.03
CA ASP A 192 -28.57 -8.71 -6.37
C ASP A 192 -27.06 -8.54 -6.64
N VAL A 193 -26.30 -8.13 -5.61
CA VAL A 193 -24.83 -8.01 -5.68
C VAL A 193 -24.17 -9.36 -5.87
N LEU A 194 -24.61 -10.40 -5.15
CA LEU A 194 -24.09 -11.76 -5.31
C LEU A 194 -24.48 -12.37 -6.66
N GLU A 195 -25.71 -12.19 -7.13
CA GLU A 195 -26.18 -12.72 -8.41
C GLU A 195 -25.48 -12.06 -9.59
N SER A 196 -25.28 -10.74 -9.56
CA SER A 196 -24.55 -10.00 -10.61
C SER A 196 -23.07 -10.38 -10.71
N GLN A 197 -22.49 -10.96 -9.66
CA GLN A 197 -21.08 -11.37 -9.59
C GLN A 197 -20.93 -12.88 -9.40
N ALA A 198 -21.96 -13.68 -9.74
CA ALA A 198 -22.01 -15.10 -9.41
C ALA A 198 -20.81 -15.91 -9.93
N ALA A 199 -20.25 -15.56 -11.09
CA ALA A 199 -19.07 -16.23 -11.62
C ALA A 199 -17.83 -16.04 -10.73
N ASP A 200 -17.57 -14.81 -10.29
CA ASP A 200 -16.42 -14.51 -9.42
C ASP A 200 -16.65 -15.04 -7.99
N VAL A 201 -17.89 -14.98 -7.48
CA VAL A 201 -18.27 -15.64 -6.22
C VAL A 201 -17.97 -17.13 -6.28
N SER A 202 -18.33 -17.79 -7.37
CA SER A 202 -18.03 -19.21 -7.59
C SER A 202 -16.53 -19.47 -7.66
N LEU A 203 -15.71 -18.58 -8.25
CA LEU A 203 -14.26 -18.75 -8.27
C LEU A 203 -13.67 -18.74 -6.85
N CYS A 204 -14.12 -17.83 -5.99
CA CYS A 204 -13.70 -17.82 -4.59
C CYS A 204 -14.10 -19.10 -3.84
N GLU A 205 -15.28 -19.65 -4.12
CA GLU A 205 -15.76 -20.89 -3.48
C GLU A 205 -14.93 -22.13 -3.83
N HIS A 206 -14.25 -22.13 -4.98
CA HIS A 206 -13.43 -23.25 -5.44
C HIS A 206 -11.94 -23.10 -5.11
N LEU A 207 -11.56 -22.05 -4.36
CA LEU A 207 -10.16 -21.83 -4.01
C LEU A 207 -9.65 -22.82 -2.94
N PHE A 208 -10.55 -23.29 -2.07
CA PHE A 208 -10.27 -24.15 -0.90
C PHE A 208 -11.28 -25.30 -0.77
#